data_AF-A0A7W7WA00-F1
#
_entry.id   AF-A0A7W7WA00-F1
#
_cell.length_a   1.000
_cell.length_b   1.000
_cell.length_c   1.000
_cell.angle_alpha   90.00
_cell.angle_beta   90.00
_cell.angle_gamma   90.00
#
_symmetry.space_group_name_H-M   'P 1'
#
loop_
_entity.id
_entity.type
_entity.pdbx_description
1 polymer ?
#
loop_
_entity_poly.entity_id
_entity_poly.type
_entity_poly.pdbx_seq_one_letter_code
_entity_poly.pdbx_strand_id
1 'polypeptide(L)'
;MLPRLSVGARAYSAFWNVNANNRISFAADGQMILSFNTTFFVEDWIDAPGLARWPELRTMVPYFDRQNGKSWRAAMLAAIELATGARLTEEWIEEERSYLTSQEPTAD
;
A
#
# COMPACT_ATOMS: atom_id res chain seq x y z
N MET A 1 -9.16 -9.50 -1.91
CA MET A 1 -8.00 -10.41 -1.76
C MET A 1 -7.16 -10.09 -0.52
N LEU A 2 -6.71 -8.85 -0.31
CA LEU A 2 -5.78 -8.48 0.77
C LEU A 2 -6.17 -8.97 2.18
N PRO A 3 -7.44 -8.87 2.64
CA PRO A 3 -7.81 -9.40 3.96
C PRO A 3 -7.57 -10.90 4.09
N ARG A 4 -7.86 -11.69 3.05
CA ARG A 4 -7.61 -13.15 3.05
C ARG A 4 -6.12 -13.48 3.16
N LEU A 5 -5.24 -12.67 2.57
CA LEU A 5 -3.78 -12.83 2.69
C LEU A 5 -3.25 -12.43 4.07
N SER A 6 -4.02 -11.67 4.85
CA SER A 6 -3.63 -11.19 6.17
C SER A 6 -4.07 -12.10 7.34
N VAL A 7 -4.59 -13.29 7.08
CA VAL A 7 -5.02 -14.20 8.18
C VAL A 7 -3.79 -14.63 8.99
N GLY A 8 -3.72 -14.21 10.26
CA GLY A 8 -2.57 -14.44 11.14
C GLY A 8 -1.32 -13.61 10.80
N ALA A 9 -1.46 -12.58 9.97
CA ALA A 9 -0.35 -11.78 9.47
C ALA A 9 -0.77 -10.32 9.18
N ARG A 10 0.18 -9.54 8.67
CA ARG A 10 -0.04 -8.22 8.08
C ARG A 10 0.19 -8.29 6.59
N ALA A 11 -0.69 -7.69 5.81
CA ALA A 11 -0.56 -7.60 4.36
C ALA A 11 -0.68 -6.15 3.91
N TYR A 12 0.27 -5.70 3.09
CA TYR A 12 0.32 -4.35 2.54
C TYR A 12 0.23 -4.41 1.03
N SER A 13 -0.37 -3.39 0.41
CA SER A 13 -0.50 -3.31 -1.03
C SER A 13 -0.29 -1.89 -1.51
N ALA A 14 0.47 -1.77 -2.60
CA ALA A 14 0.54 -0.59 -3.43
C ALA A 14 0.02 -0.95 -4.83
N PHE A 15 -0.96 -0.21 -5.32
CA PHE A 15 -1.56 -0.42 -6.62
C PHE A 15 -1.67 0.91 -7.37
N TRP A 16 -1.41 0.88 -8.68
CA TRP A 16 -1.74 1.99 -9.57
C TRP A 16 -2.00 1.55 -10.99
N ASN A 17 -2.73 2.37 -11.75
CA ASN A 17 -2.94 2.16 -13.17
C ASN A 17 -2.97 3.47 -13.98
N VAL A 18 -3.07 3.34 -15.29
CA VAL A 18 -3.12 4.47 -16.24
C VAL A 18 -4.37 5.34 -16.09
N ASN A 19 -5.42 4.81 -15.45
CA ASN A 19 -6.69 5.50 -15.19
C ASN A 19 -6.70 6.26 -13.86
N ALA A 20 -5.52 6.55 -13.30
CA ALA A 20 -5.32 7.27 -12.04
C ALA A 20 -5.98 6.62 -10.80
N ASN A 21 -6.29 5.33 -10.86
CA ASN A 21 -6.65 4.56 -9.67
C ASN A 21 -5.37 4.16 -8.96
N ASN A 22 -4.99 4.96 -7.96
CA ASN A 22 -3.77 4.78 -7.19
C ASN A 22 -4.17 4.50 -5.73
N ARG A 23 -3.76 3.38 -5.17
CA ARG A 23 -4.27 2.90 -3.89
C ARG A 23 -3.21 2.26 -3.03
N ILE A 24 -3.14 2.71 -1.79
CA ILE A 24 -2.35 2.06 -0.74
C ILE A 24 -3.31 1.44 0.28
N SER A 25 -3.07 0.18 0.62
CA SER A 25 -3.96 -0.58 1.50
C SER A 25 -3.16 -1.41 2.51
N PHE A 26 -3.75 -1.61 3.68
CA PHE A 26 -3.22 -2.46 4.74
C PHE A 26 -4.35 -3.28 5.35
N ALA A 27 -4.08 -4.58 5.50
CA ALA A 27 -4.94 -5.52 6.18
C ALA A 27 -4.15 -6.27 7.27
N ALA A 28 -4.83 -6.60 8.36
CA ALA A 28 -4.30 -7.38 9.45
C ALA A 28 -5.37 -8.32 9.98
N ASP A 29 -4.96 -9.55 10.30
CA ASP A 29 -5.78 -10.56 10.96
C ASP A 29 -7.13 -10.81 10.25
N GLY A 30 -7.09 -10.90 8.92
CA GLY A 30 -8.29 -11.16 8.12
C GLY A 30 -9.16 -9.93 7.84
N GLN A 31 -8.76 -8.74 8.30
CA GLN A 31 -9.56 -7.52 8.19
C GLN A 31 -8.84 -6.43 7.39
N MET A 32 -9.58 -5.74 6.52
CA MET A 32 -9.09 -4.51 5.89
C MET A 32 -9.04 -3.42 6.95
N ILE A 33 -7.86 -2.86 7.20
CA ILE A 33 -7.67 -1.80 8.20
C ILE A 33 -7.77 -0.42 7.55
N LEU A 34 -7.11 -0.25 6.40
CA LEU A 34 -7.17 0.99 5.64
C LEU A 34 -6.96 0.74 4.15
N SER A 35 -7.51 1.64 3.36
CA SER A 35 -7.40 1.61 1.90
C SER A 35 -7.68 3.00 1.36
N PHE A 36 -6.62 3.71 0.99
CA PHE A 36 -6.73 5.11 0.56
C PHE A 36 -6.43 5.29 -0.92
N ASN A 37 -7.12 6.24 -1.56
CA ASN A 37 -6.77 6.70 -2.90
C ASN A 37 -5.68 7.76 -2.79
N THR A 38 -4.49 7.49 -3.34
CA THR A 38 -3.31 8.35 -3.21
C THR A 38 -3.31 9.55 -4.16
N THR A 39 -4.33 9.70 -5.01
CA THR A 39 -4.44 10.78 -5.99
C THR A 39 -5.20 11.99 -5.46
N PHE A 40 -6.12 11.78 -4.51
CA PHE A 40 -7.03 12.82 -4.03
C PHE A 40 -7.21 12.68 -2.51
N PHE A 41 -7.17 13.79 -1.78
CA PHE A 41 -7.51 13.89 -0.35
C PHE A 41 -6.52 13.19 0.60
N VAL A 42 -5.24 13.55 0.54
CA VAL A 42 -4.22 13.05 1.49
C VAL A 42 -4.46 13.62 2.90
N GLU A 43 -5.02 14.82 2.96
CA GLU A 43 -5.38 15.54 4.19
C GLU A 43 -6.39 14.73 5.03
N ASP A 44 -7.32 14.03 4.37
CA ASP A 44 -8.36 13.23 5.01
C ASP A 44 -7.81 11.95 5.68
N TRP A 45 -6.54 11.61 5.45
CA TRP A 45 -5.94 10.39 6.00
C TRP A 45 -5.45 10.58 7.43
N ILE A 46 -5.08 11.80 7.80
CA ILE A 46 -4.33 12.09 9.04
C ILE A 46 -5.12 11.65 10.28
N ASP A 47 -6.45 11.74 10.22
CA ASP A 47 -7.35 11.37 11.31
C ASP A 47 -8.03 10.01 11.10
N ALA A 48 -7.66 9.26 10.05
CA ALA A 48 -8.27 7.97 9.79
C ALA A 48 -7.91 6.98 10.93
N PRO A 49 -8.90 6.33 11.59
CA PRO A 49 -8.64 5.45 12.75
C PRO A 49 -7.64 4.32 12.48
N GLY A 50 -7.61 3.82 11.24
CA GLY A 50 -6.68 2.78 10.81
C GLY A 50 -5.23 3.24 10.71
N LEU A 51 -4.96 4.54 10.53
CA LEU A 51 -3.61 5.06 10.30
C LEU A 51 -2.70 4.90 11.53
N ALA A 52 -3.25 4.94 12.75
CA ALA A 52 -2.50 4.66 13.98
C ALA A 52 -1.87 3.25 13.99
N ARG A 53 -2.41 2.32 13.18
CA ARG A 53 -1.89 0.95 13.05
C ARG A 53 -0.81 0.80 11.96
N TRP A 54 -0.50 1.88 11.23
CA TRP A 54 0.56 1.94 10.22
C TRP A 54 1.36 3.25 10.33
N PRO A 55 2.19 3.41 11.38
CA PRO A 55 2.93 4.64 11.65
C PRO A 55 3.94 5.02 10.55
N GLU A 56 4.45 4.05 9.80
CA GLU A 56 5.34 4.26 8.66
C GLU A 56 4.62 5.01 7.53
N LEU A 57 3.36 4.64 7.24
CA LEU A 57 2.54 5.38 6.28
C LEU A 57 2.31 6.82 6.73
N ARG A 58 2.04 7.05 8.02
CA ARG A 58 1.89 8.40 8.58
C ARG A 58 3.13 9.26 8.34
N THR A 59 4.32 8.69 8.48
CA THR A 59 5.59 9.39 8.22
C THR A 59 5.75 9.74 6.74
N MET A 60 5.20 8.92 5.85
CA MET A 60 5.28 9.12 4.40
C MET A 60 4.22 10.07 3.84
N VAL A 61 3.17 10.43 4.60
CA VAL A 61 2.08 11.33 4.18
C VAL A 61 2.56 12.59 3.44
N PRO A 62 3.57 13.35 3.93
CA PRO A 62 4.05 14.56 3.24
C PRO A 62 4.65 14.32 1.83
N TYR A 63 4.99 13.08 1.50
CA TYR A 63 5.57 12.70 0.20
C TYR A 63 4.50 12.25 -0.82
N PHE A 64 3.24 12.18 -0.42
CA PHE A 64 2.09 11.99 -1.30
C PHE A 64 1.64 13.31 -1.98
N ASP A 65 2.60 14.19 -2.26
CA ASP A 65 2.35 15.51 -2.83
C ASP A 65 2.79 15.58 -4.29
N ARG A 66 1.82 15.39 -5.17
CA ARG A 66 2.04 15.51 -6.61
C ARG A 66 2.28 16.97 -7.05
N GLN A 67 1.69 17.94 -6.35
CA GLN A 67 1.77 19.36 -6.74
C GLN A 67 3.19 19.90 -6.55
N ASN A 68 3.88 19.46 -5.50
CA ASN A 68 5.27 19.81 -5.21
C ASN A 68 6.29 18.84 -5.84
N GLY A 69 5.89 18.07 -6.85
CA GLY A 69 6.78 17.19 -7.62
C GLY A 69 7.31 15.98 -6.84
N LYS A 70 6.72 15.61 -5.69
CA LYS A 70 7.06 14.39 -4.98
C LYS A 70 6.46 13.17 -5.68
N SER A 71 7.15 12.04 -5.61
CA SER A 71 6.70 10.79 -6.19
C SER A 71 5.87 10.01 -5.17
N TRP A 72 4.54 10.10 -5.29
CA TRP A 72 3.62 9.29 -4.49
C TRP A 72 3.89 7.79 -4.65
N ARG A 73 4.38 7.32 -5.81
CA ARG A 73 4.79 5.93 -6.02
C ARG A 73 5.94 5.54 -5.10
N ALA A 74 6.97 6.39 -5.04
CA ALA A 74 8.10 6.17 -4.15
C ALA A 74 7.65 6.19 -2.68
N ALA A 75 6.74 7.11 -2.31
CA ALA A 75 6.19 7.18 -0.96
C ALA A 75 5.41 5.91 -0.56
N MET A 76 4.60 5.35 -1.48
CA MET A 76 3.90 4.09 -1.23
C MET A 76 4.86 2.93 -0.99
N LEU A 77 5.85 2.79 -1.86
CA LEU A 77 6.82 1.70 -1.76
C LEU A 77 7.67 1.85 -0.50
N ALA A 78 8.14 3.07 -0.18
CA ALA A 78 8.89 3.34 1.04
C ALA A 78 8.08 3.06 2.32
N ALA A 79 6.79 3.40 2.35
CA ALA A 79 5.92 3.06 3.48
C ALA A 79 5.83 1.54 3.73
N ILE A 80 5.82 0.75 2.65
CA ILE A 80 5.80 -0.71 2.71
C ILE A 80 7.16 -1.26 3.12
N GLU A 81 8.26 -0.76 2.56
CA GLU A 81 9.62 -1.13 2.99
C GLU A 81 9.80 -0.92 4.49
N LEU A 82 9.47 0.27 4.99
CA LEU A 82 9.60 0.61 6.40
C LEU A 82 8.76 -0.33 7.29
N ALA A 83 7.54 -0.66 6.86
CA ALA A 83 6.62 -1.48 7.66
C ALA A 83 6.94 -2.98 7.62
N THR A 84 7.68 -3.45 6.62
CA THR A 84 8.01 -4.87 6.42
C THR A 84 9.47 -5.19 6.71
N GLY A 85 10.34 -4.18 6.72
CA GLY A 85 11.80 -4.36 6.72
C GLY A 85 12.36 -4.81 5.37
N ALA A 86 11.52 -5.02 4.35
CA ALA A 86 11.98 -5.37 3.01
C ALA A 86 12.65 -4.17 2.33
N ARG A 87 13.63 -4.45 1.47
CA ARG A 87 14.25 -3.49 0.57
C ARG A 87 13.96 -3.90 -0.86
N LEU A 88 13.30 -3.03 -1.62
CA LEU A 88 12.88 -3.22 -3.00
C LEU A 88 14.00 -2.74 -3.94
N THR A 89 15.17 -3.36 -3.80
CA THR A 89 16.35 -3.09 -4.64
C THR A 89 16.29 -3.85 -5.97
N GLU A 90 17.32 -3.69 -6.82
CA GLU A 90 17.46 -4.50 -8.03
C GLU A 90 17.61 -5.99 -7.68
N GLU A 91 18.39 -6.32 -6.64
CA GLU A 91 18.54 -7.70 -6.16
C GLU A 91 17.20 -8.28 -5.69
N TRP A 92 16.34 -7.46 -5.07
CA TRP A 92 15.01 -7.91 -4.66
C TRP A 92 14.13 -8.33 -5.84
N ILE A 93 14.33 -7.70 -7.01
CA ILE A 93 13.63 -8.02 -8.26
C ILE A 93 14.16 -9.32 -8.86
N GLU A 94 15.46 -9.56 -8.75
CA GLU A 94 16.13 -10.75 -9.32
C GLU A 94 15.94 -12.02 -8.48
N GLU A 95 15.68 -11.88 -7.18
CA GLU A 95 15.43 -13.02 -6.29
C GLU A 95 14.19 -13.84 -6.70
N GLU A 96 14.30 -15.17 -6.68
CA GLU A 96 13.17 -16.05 -6.93
C GLU A 96 12.12 -15.88 -5.82
N ARG A 97 10.90 -15.44 -6.20
CA ARG A 97 9.78 -15.22 -5.27
C ARG A 97 8.65 -16.19 -5.54
N SER A 98 8.07 -16.71 -4.47
CA SER A 98 6.75 -17.33 -4.55
C SER A 98 5.71 -16.24 -4.82
N TYR A 99 5.03 -16.34 -5.95
CA TYR A 99 3.90 -15.48 -6.30
C TYR A 99 2.60 -16.27 -6.20
N LEU A 100 1.53 -15.58 -5.76
CA LEU A 100 0.18 -16.10 -5.81
C LEU A 100 -0.57 -15.34 -6.90
N THR A 101 -1.10 -16.06 -7.88
CA THR A 101 -2.01 -15.47 -8.87
C THR A 101 -3.45 -15.68 -8.40
N SER A 102 -4.26 -14.62 -8.48
CA SER A 102 -5.70 -14.69 -8.29
C SER A 102 -6.34 -14.12 -9.55
N GLN A 103 -7.34 -14.82 -10.08
CA GLN A 103 -8.20 -14.22 -11.08
C GLN A 103 -9.19 -13.29 -10.38
N GLU A 104 -9.48 -12.14 -10.98
CA GLU A 104 -10.66 -11.36 -10.58
C GLU A 104 -11.90 -12.22 -10.83
N PRO A 105 -12.87 -12.27 -9.90
CA PRO A 105 -14.14 -12.91 -10.20
C PRO A 105 -14.77 -12.15 -11.37
N THR A 106 -14.93 -12.83 -12.51
CA THR A 106 -15.78 -12.36 -13.60
C THR A 106 -17.18 -12.19 -13.02
N ALA A 107 -17.69 -10.95 -13.04
CA ALA A 107 -19.08 -10.72 -12.72
C ALA A 107 -19.92 -11.28 -13.87
N ASP A 108 -20.71 -12.32 -13.59
CA ASP A 108 -21.84 -12.75 -14.43
C ASP A 108 -22.99 -11.74 -14.34
#